data_AF-A0A845S6T6-F1
#
_entry.id   AF-A0A845S6T6-F1
#
_cell.length_a   1.000
_cell.length_b   1.000
_cell.length_c   1.000
_cell.angle_alpha   90.00
_cell.angle_beta   90.00
_cell.angle_gamma   90.00
#
_symmetry.space_group_name_H-M   'P 1'
#
loop_
_entity.id
_entity.type
_entity.pdbx_description
1 polymer ?
#
loop_
_entity_poly.entity_id
_entity_poly.type
_entity_poly.pdbx_seq_one_letter_code
_entity_poly.pdbx_strand_id
1 'polypeptide(L)'
;MSTQTFKKTNGSGKNGAGKCPVMHGGITKAGESNTSRLWPNSINLDILHQHDTKTNPLPGFNYRKEVKKLNFKELKKDLLKLMTDSQEWWPADLGTYSGLMVRLTWHQVGTYREFDGRPNVGSHRFSPQDSWPDNTNLDKARRLLWPIKKKYGNKLSWSDLMCLAGTMAYEHSGFKTFGFSFGREDIWEPEKDVYWGKETVPLAVDRYSDPKDRSSLEAPLAASHFQLVYVNPQGVEGVPDPLRTAMDVRETFGRMGMNDVETAALTIGGHSIGRAHGNGDPTNLGREPAAAEIHEQGF
;
A
#
# COMPACT_ATOMS: atom_id res chain seq x y z
N MET A 1 -19.11 -22.85 16.93
CA MET A 1 -18.92 -23.04 18.39
C MET A 1 -19.37 -21.79 19.11
N SER A 2 -19.97 -21.97 20.29
CA SER A 2 -20.77 -21.01 21.06
C SER A 2 -20.02 -19.74 21.49
N THR A 3 -20.72 -18.61 21.38
CA THR A 3 -20.41 -17.31 21.96
C THR A 3 -20.44 -17.37 23.50
N GLN A 4 -19.31 -17.06 24.15
CA GLN A 4 -19.27 -16.76 25.58
C GLN A 4 -18.79 -15.33 25.81
N THR A 5 -19.68 -14.58 26.46
CA THR A 5 -19.53 -13.24 27.04
C THR A 5 -18.48 -13.25 28.14
N PHE A 6 -17.39 -12.51 27.97
CA PHE A 6 -16.41 -12.27 29.04
C PHE A 6 -16.85 -11.08 29.92
N LYS A 7 -17.12 -11.38 31.19
CA LYS A 7 -17.33 -10.42 32.28
C LYS A 7 -16.03 -9.65 32.56
N LYS A 8 -16.15 -8.31 32.69
CA LYS A 8 -15.13 -7.44 33.27
C LYS A 8 -14.81 -7.86 34.71
N THR A 9 -13.54 -8.14 34.98
CA THR A 9 -12.97 -8.13 36.33
C THR A 9 -11.85 -7.08 36.36
N ASN A 10 -11.95 -6.16 37.33
CA ASN A 10 -10.94 -5.15 37.60
C ASN A 10 -9.68 -5.84 38.12
N GLY A 11 -8.62 -5.84 37.32
CA GLY A 11 -7.26 -6.23 37.71
C GLY A 11 -6.29 -5.23 37.11
N SER A 12 -5.44 -4.65 37.97
CA SER A 12 -4.39 -3.71 37.62
C SER A 12 -3.40 -4.31 36.60
N GLY A 13 -3.61 -4.03 35.31
CA GLY A 13 -2.76 -4.44 34.21
C GLY A 13 -1.74 -3.35 33.88
N LYS A 14 -0.46 -3.66 34.03
CA LYS A 14 0.67 -2.86 33.54
C LYS A 14 0.48 -2.57 32.05
N ASN A 15 0.40 -1.29 31.68
CA ASN A 15 0.47 -0.83 30.29
C ASN A 15 1.87 -1.13 29.71
N GLY A 16 2.04 -2.33 29.16
CA GLY A 16 3.21 -2.74 28.39
C GLY A 16 3.03 -2.48 26.89
N ALA A 17 2.73 -1.24 26.51
CA ALA A 17 2.98 -0.80 25.13
C ALA A 17 4.50 -0.71 24.96
N GLY A 18 5.05 -1.42 23.97
CA GLY A 18 6.48 -1.69 23.79
C GLY A 18 7.38 -0.47 23.96
N LYS A 19 7.92 -0.29 25.17
CA LYS A 19 9.03 0.63 25.41
C LYS A 19 10.31 -0.14 25.13
N CYS A 20 11.16 0.42 24.28
CA CYS A 20 12.53 -0.07 24.12
C CYS A 20 13.18 -0.15 25.51
N PRO A 21 13.62 -1.32 25.97
CA PRO A 21 14.01 -1.54 27.36
C PRO A 21 15.30 -0.82 27.76
N VAL A 22 15.96 -0.15 26.82
CA VAL A 22 17.18 0.60 27.03
C VAL A 22 17.09 1.97 26.35
N MET A 23 17.04 3.05 27.14
CA MET A 23 17.02 4.43 26.62
C MET A 23 18.45 4.89 26.34
N HIS A 24 18.92 4.75 25.09
CA HIS A 24 20.11 5.43 24.59
C HIS A 24 19.77 6.14 23.26
N GLY A 25 20.24 7.38 23.08
CA GLY A 25 20.23 8.08 21.78
C GLY A 25 19.20 9.19 21.61
N GLY A 26 19.26 9.87 20.46
CA GLY A 26 18.29 10.90 20.06
C GLY A 26 16.92 10.32 19.72
N ILE A 27 15.93 11.20 19.53
CA ILE A 27 14.56 10.81 19.12
C ILE A 27 14.61 10.43 17.62
N THR A 28 14.93 9.17 17.33
CA THR A 28 15.07 8.64 15.95
C THR A 28 13.89 7.79 15.51
N LYS A 29 12.91 7.54 16.38
CA LYS A 29 11.70 6.77 16.08
C LYS A 29 10.48 7.70 15.94
N ALA A 30 9.59 7.35 15.02
CA ALA A 30 8.34 8.06 14.81
C ALA A 30 7.50 8.07 16.10
N GLY A 31 6.95 9.24 16.47
CA GLY A 31 6.04 9.38 17.61
C GLY A 31 6.68 9.44 19.00
N GLU A 32 8.01 9.34 19.14
CA GLU A 32 8.69 9.32 20.46
C GLU A 32 9.01 10.71 21.04
N SER A 33 8.57 11.81 20.43
CA SER A 33 8.85 13.15 21.00
C SER A 33 8.17 13.32 22.37
N ASN A 34 8.83 14.07 23.28
CA ASN A 34 8.21 14.41 24.57
C ASN A 34 6.98 15.31 24.37
N THR A 35 7.04 16.17 23.35
CA THR A 35 5.96 17.12 23.03
C THR A 35 4.68 16.41 22.61
N SER A 36 4.75 15.41 21.72
CA SER A 36 3.56 14.66 21.28
C SER A 36 2.93 13.86 22.42
N ARG A 37 3.74 13.36 23.36
CA ARG A 37 3.25 12.58 24.52
C ARG A 37 2.55 13.45 25.57
N LEU A 38 3.05 14.66 25.82
CA LEU A 38 2.49 15.55 26.83
C LEU A 38 1.36 16.44 26.27
N TRP A 39 1.44 16.82 24.99
CA TRP A 39 0.47 17.67 24.31
C TRP A 39 0.04 17.07 22.97
N PRO A 40 -0.73 15.96 22.98
CA PRO A 40 -1.12 15.25 21.77
C PRO A 40 -2.00 16.06 20.81
N ASN A 41 -2.64 17.14 21.29
CA ASN A 41 -3.47 18.03 20.48
C ASN A 41 -2.73 19.28 19.97
N SER A 42 -1.41 19.38 20.18
CA SER A 42 -0.62 20.47 19.61
C SER A 42 -0.64 20.38 18.08
N ILE A 43 -0.78 21.55 17.43
CA ILE A 43 -0.78 21.63 15.95
C ILE A 43 0.53 21.07 15.43
N ASN A 44 0.43 20.10 14.51
CA ASN A 44 1.58 19.53 13.82
C ASN A 44 1.97 20.41 12.62
N LEU A 45 3.11 21.11 12.72
CA LEU A 45 3.64 21.94 11.63
C LEU A 45 4.53 21.16 10.65
N ASP A 46 4.87 19.89 10.94
CA ASP A 46 5.71 19.05 10.09
C ASP A 46 5.09 18.79 8.72
N ILE A 47 3.77 18.81 8.63
CA ILE A 47 3.02 18.62 7.37
C ILE A 47 3.26 19.75 6.36
N LEU A 48 3.67 20.94 6.82
CA LEU A 48 3.88 22.12 5.96
C LEU A 48 5.23 22.15 5.27
N HIS A 49 6.16 21.27 5.67
CA HIS A 49 7.52 21.21 5.14
C HIS A 49 7.98 19.76 4.92
N GLN A 50 7.03 18.82 4.80
CA GLN A 50 7.34 17.50 4.28
C GLN A 50 7.81 17.60 2.82
N HIS A 51 8.65 16.67 2.40
CA HIS A 51 9.27 16.66 1.08
C HIS A 51 10.11 17.91 0.77
N ASP A 52 10.62 18.60 1.80
CA ASP A 52 11.54 19.71 1.64
C ASP A 52 12.85 19.26 0.95
N THR A 53 13.48 20.22 0.28
CA THR A 53 14.79 20.13 -0.38
C THR A 53 15.87 19.42 0.44
N LYS A 54 15.90 19.57 1.77
CA LYS A 54 16.89 18.93 2.65
C LYS A 54 16.78 17.41 2.71
N THR A 55 15.58 16.86 2.52
CA THR A 55 15.33 15.42 2.51
C THR A 55 15.50 14.80 1.12
N ASN A 56 15.56 15.64 0.08
CA ASN A 56 15.69 15.22 -1.30
C ASN A 56 17.17 15.04 -1.69
N PRO A 57 17.63 13.82 -2.01
CA PRO A 57 19.01 13.55 -2.40
C PRO A 57 19.38 14.09 -3.80
N LEU A 58 18.43 14.62 -4.56
CA LEU A 58 18.60 15.11 -5.93
C LEU A 58 18.28 16.62 -6.04
N PRO A 59 19.07 17.51 -5.40
CA PRO A 59 18.81 18.95 -5.46
C PRO A 59 18.97 19.48 -6.90
N GLY A 60 18.02 20.33 -7.33
CA GLY A 60 18.01 20.91 -8.68
C GLY A 60 17.67 19.92 -9.81
N PHE A 61 17.33 18.68 -9.47
CA PHE A 61 16.93 17.66 -10.44
C PHE A 61 15.55 17.95 -11.03
N ASN A 62 15.39 17.70 -12.33
CA ASN A 62 14.11 17.85 -13.03
C ASN A 62 13.73 16.53 -13.69
N TYR A 63 12.85 15.77 -13.04
CA TYR A 63 12.46 14.45 -13.52
C TYR A 63 11.83 14.49 -14.91
N ARG A 64 10.96 15.47 -15.17
CA ARG A 64 10.28 15.64 -16.46
C ARG A 64 11.25 15.85 -17.63
N LYS A 65 12.44 16.44 -17.39
CA LYS A 65 13.51 16.55 -18.38
C LYS A 65 14.28 15.24 -18.54
N GLU A 66 14.57 14.54 -17.45
CA GLU A 66 15.37 13.31 -17.50
C GLU A 66 14.61 12.11 -18.06
N VAL A 67 13.33 11.95 -17.72
CA VAL A 67 12.50 10.84 -18.20
C VAL A 67 12.34 10.86 -19.73
N LYS A 68 12.37 12.04 -20.35
CA LYS A 68 12.34 12.17 -21.82
C LYS A 68 13.59 11.60 -22.51
N LYS A 69 14.70 11.42 -21.78
CA LYS A 69 15.95 10.82 -22.30
C LYS A 69 15.98 9.30 -22.16
N LEU A 70 14.90 8.70 -21.65
CA LEU A 70 14.79 7.27 -21.43
C LEU A 70 14.55 6.52 -22.74
N ASN A 71 15.19 5.38 -22.92
CA ASN A 71 14.86 4.47 -24.00
C ASN A 71 13.59 3.68 -23.62
N PHE A 72 12.42 4.23 -23.89
CA PHE A 72 11.14 3.62 -23.52
C PHE A 72 10.94 2.23 -24.11
N LYS A 73 11.39 2.00 -25.35
CA LYS A 73 11.27 0.68 -26.01
C LYS A 73 12.08 -0.37 -25.27
N GLU A 74 13.29 -0.03 -24.86
CA GLU A 74 14.15 -0.93 -24.10
C GLU A 74 13.61 -1.18 -22.69
N LEU A 75 13.14 -0.15 -22.00
CA LEU A 75 12.51 -0.30 -20.68
C LEU A 75 11.31 -1.26 -20.74
N LYS A 76 10.43 -1.09 -21.72
CA LYS A 76 9.29 -2.00 -21.91
C LYS A 76 9.75 -3.43 -22.18
N LYS A 77 10.80 -3.63 -22.99
CA LYS A 77 11.37 -4.95 -23.27
C LYS A 77 11.94 -5.59 -22.00
N ASP A 78 12.64 -4.83 -21.16
CA ASP A 78 13.18 -5.31 -19.89
C ASP A 78 12.06 -5.72 -18.93
N LEU A 79 10.98 -4.94 -18.84
CA LEU A 79 9.82 -5.28 -18.03
C LEU A 79 9.09 -6.53 -18.55
N LEU A 80 8.95 -6.68 -19.86
CA LEU A 80 8.38 -7.90 -20.45
C LEU A 80 9.25 -9.13 -20.17
N LYS A 81 10.59 -8.97 -20.21
CA LYS A 81 11.52 -10.04 -19.83
C LYS A 81 11.37 -10.39 -18.35
N LEU A 82 11.28 -9.39 -17.47
CA LEU A 82 11.11 -9.61 -16.03
C LEU A 82 9.90 -10.50 -15.74
N MET A 83 8.80 -10.37 -16.50
CA MET A 83 7.59 -11.16 -16.27
C MET A 83 7.88 -12.66 -16.22
N THR A 84 8.84 -13.19 -16.98
CA THR A 84 9.16 -14.62 -17.00
C THR A 84 10.55 -14.97 -16.45
N ASP A 85 11.24 -13.99 -15.86
CA ASP A 85 12.59 -14.17 -15.28
C ASP A 85 12.50 -14.56 -13.80
N SER A 86 11.98 -15.77 -13.55
CA SER A 86 11.72 -16.28 -12.20
C SER A 86 12.99 -16.32 -11.34
N GLN A 87 12.90 -15.77 -10.14
CA GLN A 87 13.97 -15.75 -9.15
C GLN A 87 13.77 -16.87 -8.12
N GLU A 88 14.85 -17.53 -7.70
CA GLU A 88 14.80 -18.63 -6.72
C GLU A 88 14.22 -18.20 -5.36
N TRP A 89 14.54 -16.99 -4.92
CA TRP A 89 14.08 -16.44 -3.63
C TRP A 89 12.60 -16.01 -3.63
N TRP A 90 11.98 -15.91 -4.80
CA TRP A 90 10.54 -15.68 -4.93
C TRP A 90 10.02 -16.19 -6.28
N PRO A 91 9.80 -17.52 -6.44
CA PRO A 91 9.46 -18.10 -7.74
C PRO A 91 8.16 -17.54 -8.34
N ALA A 92 8.13 -17.41 -9.67
CA ALA A 92 6.97 -16.90 -10.38
C ALA A 92 5.86 -17.95 -10.48
N ASP A 93 4.65 -17.63 -10.01
CA ASP A 93 3.47 -18.48 -10.21
C ASP A 93 3.20 -18.70 -11.70
N LEU A 94 2.90 -19.94 -12.10
CA LEU A 94 2.59 -20.27 -13.50
C LEU A 94 3.69 -19.82 -14.49
N GLY A 95 4.92 -19.64 -14.01
CA GLY A 95 6.04 -19.13 -14.81
C GLY A 95 5.99 -17.64 -15.13
N THR A 96 5.10 -16.86 -14.51
CA THR A 96 4.99 -15.41 -14.75
C THR A 96 4.70 -14.56 -13.50
N TYR A 97 5.32 -13.39 -13.39
CA TYR A 97 5.04 -12.37 -12.38
C TYR A 97 3.89 -11.42 -12.75
N SER A 98 3.21 -11.62 -13.88
CA SER A 98 2.16 -10.68 -14.34
C SER A 98 1.11 -10.36 -13.28
N GLY A 99 0.55 -11.39 -12.62
CA GLY A 99 -0.45 -11.18 -11.57
C GLY A 99 0.08 -10.38 -10.38
N LEU A 100 1.32 -10.66 -9.96
CA LEU A 100 1.99 -9.94 -8.88
C LEU A 100 2.23 -8.47 -9.23
N MET A 101 2.65 -8.18 -10.46
CA MET A 101 2.93 -6.81 -10.92
C MET A 101 1.64 -5.99 -11.12
N VAL A 102 0.56 -6.61 -11.59
CA VAL A 102 -0.75 -5.95 -11.62
C VAL A 102 -1.24 -5.64 -10.21
N ARG A 103 -1.11 -6.58 -9.26
CA ARG A 103 -1.44 -6.32 -7.86
C ARG A 103 -0.60 -5.19 -7.27
N LEU A 104 0.72 -5.16 -7.50
CA LEU A 104 1.59 -4.07 -7.04
C LEU A 104 1.10 -2.71 -7.55
N THR A 105 0.86 -2.60 -8.85
CA THR A 105 0.36 -1.34 -9.44
C THR A 105 -0.99 -0.96 -8.87
N TRP A 106 -1.93 -1.91 -8.79
CA TRP A 106 -3.26 -1.70 -8.23
C TRP A 106 -3.20 -1.17 -6.80
N HIS A 107 -2.41 -1.80 -5.93
CA HIS A 107 -2.27 -1.38 -4.53
C HIS A 107 -1.52 -0.05 -4.38
N GLN A 108 -0.63 0.30 -5.30
CA GLN A 108 0.02 1.62 -5.29
C GLN A 108 -0.95 2.76 -5.62
N VAL A 109 -1.86 2.57 -6.57
CA VAL A 109 -2.77 3.64 -7.02
C VAL A 109 -4.15 3.56 -6.37
N GLY A 110 -4.52 2.40 -5.85
CA GLY A 110 -5.82 2.10 -5.26
C GLY A 110 -5.98 2.62 -3.85
N THR A 111 -5.04 3.39 -3.31
CA THR A 111 -5.23 4.09 -2.03
C THR A 111 -5.74 5.52 -2.22
N TYR A 112 -5.93 5.97 -3.47
CA TYR A 112 -6.44 7.30 -3.81
C TYR A 112 -7.83 7.55 -3.25
N ARG A 113 -8.14 8.79 -2.87
CA ARG A 113 -9.47 9.16 -2.35
C ARG A 113 -9.88 10.49 -2.95
N GLU A 114 -11.09 10.54 -3.49
CA GLU A 114 -11.59 11.73 -4.18
C GLU A 114 -11.79 12.92 -3.25
N PHE A 115 -12.15 12.67 -1.98
CA PHE A 115 -12.45 13.72 -1.00
C PHE A 115 -11.30 14.67 -0.72
N ASP A 116 -10.06 14.18 -0.71
CA ASP A 116 -8.89 15.00 -0.40
C ASP A 116 -7.70 14.81 -1.35
N GLY A 117 -7.83 13.97 -2.37
CA GLY A 117 -6.84 13.75 -3.41
C GLY A 117 -5.58 13.01 -2.96
N ARG A 118 -5.60 12.34 -1.81
CA ARG A 118 -4.44 11.66 -1.20
C ARG A 118 -4.48 10.14 -1.39
N PRO A 119 -3.35 9.43 -1.23
CA PRO A 119 -1.96 9.91 -1.08
C PRO A 119 -1.29 10.23 -2.43
N ASN A 120 -0.04 10.69 -2.42
CA ASN A 120 0.77 10.74 -3.63
C ASN A 120 1.14 9.33 -4.12
N VAL A 121 1.34 9.18 -5.43
CA VAL A 121 1.84 7.93 -6.03
C VAL A 121 3.32 7.73 -5.71
N GLY A 122 3.72 6.49 -5.42
CA GLY A 122 5.10 6.14 -5.05
C GLY A 122 5.35 6.02 -3.55
N SER A 123 4.35 6.37 -2.74
CA SER A 123 4.34 6.21 -1.28
C SER A 123 4.30 4.74 -0.83
N HIS A 124 3.93 3.81 -1.71
CA HIS A 124 3.88 2.35 -1.44
C HIS A 124 5.21 1.75 -0.94
N ARG A 125 6.34 2.39 -1.25
CA ARG A 125 7.68 1.98 -0.80
C ARG A 125 8.06 2.46 0.61
N PHE A 126 7.15 3.16 1.28
CA PHE A 126 7.35 3.74 2.59
C PHE A 126 6.24 3.32 3.56
N SER A 127 6.54 3.34 4.85
CA SER A 127 5.54 3.16 5.89
C SER A 127 4.49 4.28 5.85
N PRO A 128 3.23 3.98 6.22
CA PRO A 128 2.77 2.68 6.71
C PRO A 128 2.46 1.69 5.58
N GLN A 129 2.34 2.13 4.33
CA GLN A 129 1.84 1.31 3.22
C GLN A 129 2.74 0.11 2.89
N ASP A 130 4.06 0.26 3.01
CA ASP A 130 5.01 -0.85 2.78
C ASP A 130 4.76 -2.08 3.66
N SER A 131 3.97 -1.91 4.74
CA SER A 131 3.77 -2.86 5.82
C SER A 131 2.28 -3.09 6.15
N TRP A 132 1.35 -2.60 5.33
CA TRP A 132 -0.07 -2.93 5.48
C TRP A 132 -0.33 -4.43 5.25
N PRO A 133 -1.27 -5.06 5.98
CA PRO A 133 -1.66 -6.45 5.74
C PRO A 133 -2.06 -6.71 4.28
N ASP A 134 -2.79 -5.77 3.67
CA ASP A 134 -3.22 -5.92 2.27
C ASP A 134 -2.06 -5.78 1.27
N ASN A 135 -0.90 -5.27 1.70
CA ASN A 135 0.31 -5.14 0.89
C ASN A 135 1.31 -6.28 1.10
N THR A 136 0.93 -7.33 1.85
CA THR A 136 1.76 -8.51 2.08
C THR A 136 2.38 -9.04 0.77
N ASN A 137 3.68 -9.34 0.80
CA ASN A 137 4.51 -9.81 -0.30
C ASN A 137 4.73 -8.82 -1.48
N LEU A 138 4.18 -7.60 -1.43
CA LEU A 138 4.48 -6.59 -2.46
C LEU A 138 5.85 -5.93 -2.28
N ASP A 139 6.46 -6.06 -1.10
CA ASP A 139 7.88 -5.85 -0.86
C ASP A 139 8.77 -6.71 -1.78
N LYS A 140 8.41 -7.98 -2.01
CA LYS A 140 9.10 -8.84 -2.99
C LYS A 140 8.88 -8.34 -4.42
N ALA A 141 7.66 -7.90 -4.75
CA ALA A 141 7.37 -7.31 -6.06
C ALA A 141 8.22 -6.06 -6.35
N ARG A 142 8.34 -5.15 -5.38
CA ARG A 142 9.23 -3.98 -5.48
C ARG A 142 10.70 -4.42 -5.63
N ARG A 143 11.12 -5.46 -4.90
CA ARG A 143 12.48 -5.99 -5.02
C ARG A 143 12.78 -6.57 -6.39
N LEU A 144 11.85 -7.28 -7.02
CA LEU A 144 11.98 -7.80 -8.38
C LEU A 144 12.20 -6.67 -9.41
N LEU A 145 11.63 -5.48 -9.19
CA LEU A 145 11.81 -4.31 -10.05
C LEU A 145 13.14 -3.57 -9.83
N TRP A 146 13.84 -3.81 -8.72
CA TRP A 146 15.08 -3.09 -8.37
C TRP A 146 16.17 -3.15 -9.45
N PRO A 147 16.49 -4.31 -10.07
CA PRO A 147 17.50 -4.35 -11.14
C PRO A 147 17.17 -3.43 -12.32
N ILE A 148 15.89 -3.26 -12.66
CA ILE A 148 15.43 -2.32 -13.69
C ILE A 148 15.62 -0.88 -13.20
N LYS A 149 15.18 -0.55 -11.98
CA LYS A 149 15.42 0.78 -11.41
C LYS A 149 16.91 1.13 -11.39
N LYS A 150 17.76 0.18 -11.01
CA LYS A 150 19.22 0.32 -10.98
C LYS A 150 19.79 0.61 -12.38
N LYS A 151 19.31 -0.12 -13.41
CA LYS A 151 19.74 0.07 -14.81
C LYS A 151 19.40 1.47 -15.34
N TYR A 152 18.20 1.98 -15.04
CA TYR A 152 17.71 3.24 -15.60
C TYR A 152 17.97 4.47 -14.71
N GLY A 153 18.36 4.26 -13.45
CA GLY A 153 18.78 5.31 -12.52
C GLY A 153 17.72 6.40 -12.35
N ASN A 154 18.16 7.66 -12.33
CA ASN A 154 17.27 8.80 -12.08
C ASN A 154 16.35 9.14 -13.27
N LYS A 155 16.57 8.55 -14.46
CA LYS A 155 15.67 8.75 -15.61
C LYS A 155 14.33 8.06 -15.44
N LEU A 156 14.19 7.17 -14.46
CA LEU A 156 12.97 6.44 -14.17
C LEU A 156 12.70 6.49 -12.67
N SER A 157 11.60 7.11 -12.26
CA SER A 157 11.16 7.13 -10.86
C SER A 157 10.62 5.75 -10.44
N TRP A 158 10.64 5.46 -9.15
CA TRP A 158 9.88 4.32 -8.62
C TRP A 158 8.38 4.48 -8.84
N SER A 159 7.85 5.70 -8.68
CA SER A 159 6.44 6.01 -8.92
C SER A 159 5.98 5.58 -10.31
N ASP A 160 6.71 5.94 -11.37
CA ASP A 160 6.38 5.51 -12.73
C ASP A 160 6.71 4.04 -12.98
N LEU A 161 7.82 3.51 -12.46
CA LEU A 161 8.20 2.11 -12.65
C LEU A 161 7.16 1.15 -12.09
N MET A 162 6.69 1.38 -10.86
CA MET A 162 5.67 0.55 -10.23
C MET A 162 4.33 0.64 -10.95
N CYS A 163 3.95 1.79 -11.52
CA CYS A 163 2.76 1.87 -12.37
C CYS A 163 2.94 1.16 -13.72
N LEU A 164 4.10 1.36 -14.36
CA LEU A 164 4.40 0.77 -15.67
C LEU A 164 4.49 -0.75 -15.59
N ALA A 165 4.96 -1.32 -14.48
CA ALA A 165 5.06 -2.76 -14.28
C ALA A 165 3.72 -3.48 -14.49
N GLY A 166 2.63 -3.00 -13.90
CA GLY A 166 1.28 -3.56 -14.10
C GLY A 166 0.76 -3.33 -15.52
N THR A 167 1.03 -2.17 -16.13
CA THR A 167 0.70 -1.96 -17.55
C THR A 167 1.40 -2.98 -18.45
N MET A 168 2.69 -3.24 -18.22
CA MET A 168 3.46 -4.21 -18.99
C MET A 168 3.04 -5.65 -18.69
N ALA A 169 2.58 -5.94 -17.47
CA ALA A 169 2.01 -7.24 -17.12
C ALA A 169 0.73 -7.54 -17.90
N TYR A 170 -0.15 -6.55 -18.06
CA TYR A 170 -1.33 -6.68 -18.93
C TYR A 170 -0.94 -6.87 -20.41
N GLU A 171 0.01 -6.09 -20.93
CA GLU A 171 0.51 -6.27 -22.31
C GLU A 171 1.12 -7.67 -22.50
N HIS A 172 1.88 -8.18 -21.52
CA HIS A 172 2.44 -9.54 -21.53
C HIS A 172 1.35 -10.62 -21.55
N SER A 173 0.26 -10.40 -20.82
CA SER A 173 -0.92 -11.29 -20.78
C SER A 173 -1.84 -11.14 -22.00
N GLY A 174 -1.45 -10.38 -23.02
CA GLY A 174 -2.22 -10.22 -24.27
C GLY A 174 -3.31 -9.16 -24.23
N PHE A 175 -3.40 -8.36 -23.16
CA PHE A 175 -4.35 -7.26 -23.06
C PHE A 175 -3.74 -5.96 -23.60
N LYS A 176 -4.39 -5.37 -24.61
CA LYS A 176 -3.97 -4.07 -25.15
C LYS A 176 -4.48 -2.94 -24.26
N THR A 177 -3.55 -2.30 -23.55
CA THR A 177 -3.86 -1.14 -22.70
C THR A 177 -4.15 0.12 -23.53
N PHE A 178 -4.86 1.08 -22.95
CA PHE A 178 -5.19 2.35 -23.61
C PHE A 178 -3.95 3.22 -23.87
N GLY A 179 -3.00 3.23 -22.93
CA GLY A 179 -1.77 4.00 -23.02
C GLY A 179 -1.11 4.15 -21.65
N PHE A 180 0.06 4.79 -21.63
CA PHE A 180 0.79 5.08 -20.40
C PHE A 180 1.44 6.46 -20.49
N SER A 181 1.41 7.20 -19.38
CA SER A 181 2.07 8.50 -19.25
C SER A 181 3.06 8.49 -18.09
N PHE A 182 4.27 8.95 -18.38
CA PHE A 182 5.33 9.18 -17.40
C PHE A 182 5.25 10.60 -16.83
N GLY A 183 5.93 10.82 -15.70
CA GLY A 183 6.13 12.14 -15.12
C GLY A 183 5.84 12.20 -13.62
N ARG A 184 5.59 11.07 -12.96
CA ARG A 184 5.46 11.02 -11.50
C ARG A 184 6.84 11.05 -10.88
N GLU A 185 7.13 12.06 -10.08
CA GLU A 185 8.41 12.17 -9.37
C GLU A 185 8.43 11.23 -8.16
N ASP A 186 9.62 10.87 -7.68
CA ASP A 186 9.77 10.14 -6.43
C ASP A 186 9.64 11.10 -5.24
N ILE A 187 8.93 10.67 -4.19
CA ILE A 187 9.01 11.27 -2.86
C ILE A 187 10.12 10.59 -2.06
N TRP A 188 10.64 11.23 -1.01
CA TRP A 188 11.84 10.75 -0.28
C TRP A 188 11.63 10.41 1.19
N GLU A 189 10.42 10.62 1.71
CA GLU A 189 10.01 10.25 3.06
C GLU A 189 8.52 9.86 3.06
N PRO A 190 8.04 9.14 4.08
CA PRO A 190 6.61 8.90 4.31
C PRO A 190 5.79 10.20 4.30
N GLU A 191 4.59 10.14 3.72
CA GLU A 191 3.62 11.24 3.83
C GLU A 191 3.05 11.30 5.25
N LYS A 192 3.13 12.48 5.88
CA LYS A 192 2.72 12.70 7.28
C LYS A 192 1.30 13.22 7.41
N ASP A 193 0.70 13.62 6.31
CA ASP A 193 -0.54 14.39 6.22
C ASP A 193 -1.72 13.57 5.69
N VAL A 194 -1.56 12.26 5.57
CA VAL A 194 -2.62 11.34 5.15
C VAL A 194 -3.30 10.75 6.38
N TYR A 195 -4.58 11.05 6.54
CA TYR A 195 -5.43 10.44 7.58
C TYR A 195 -6.01 9.12 7.08
N TRP A 196 -5.45 8.01 7.58
CA TRP A 196 -5.85 6.64 7.24
C TRP A 196 -6.96 6.06 8.14
N GLY A 197 -7.41 6.83 9.12
CA GLY A 197 -8.32 6.42 10.18
C GLY A 197 -7.71 6.60 11.57
N LYS A 198 -8.56 6.57 12.60
CA LYS A 198 -8.18 6.71 14.01
C LYS A 198 -7.75 5.38 14.65
N GLU A 199 -7.94 4.27 13.96
CA GLU A 199 -7.67 2.94 14.50
C GLU A 199 -6.17 2.69 14.71
N THR A 200 -5.86 1.90 15.73
CA THR A 200 -4.49 1.53 16.11
C THR A 200 -4.20 0.04 15.93
N VAL A 201 -5.20 -0.73 15.47
CA VAL A 201 -5.11 -2.17 15.25
C VAL A 201 -5.38 -2.44 13.77
N PRO A 202 -4.48 -3.12 13.05
CA PRO A 202 -4.70 -3.50 11.65
C PRO A 202 -6.05 -4.21 11.45
N LEU A 203 -6.72 -3.93 10.33
CA LEU A 203 -8.03 -4.49 9.97
C LEU A 203 -9.19 -4.13 10.91
N ALA A 204 -9.03 -3.18 11.84
CA ALA A 204 -10.15 -2.67 12.63
C ALA A 204 -11.15 -1.87 11.76
N VAL A 205 -12.40 -1.78 12.22
CA VAL A 205 -13.54 -1.20 11.49
C VAL A 205 -14.24 -0.04 12.21
N ASP A 206 -13.60 0.57 13.22
CA ASP A 206 -14.17 1.75 13.93
C ASP A 206 -14.06 3.01 13.06
N ARG A 207 -14.84 3.02 11.98
CA ARG A 207 -14.88 4.04 10.93
C ARG A 207 -16.25 4.20 10.27
N TYR A 208 -17.28 3.54 10.79
CA TYR A 208 -18.66 3.68 10.33
C TYR A 208 -19.49 4.28 11.45
N SER A 209 -20.25 5.36 11.18
CA SER A 209 -21.15 5.91 12.20
C SER A 209 -22.40 5.04 12.42
N ASP A 210 -22.80 4.26 11.41
CA ASP A 210 -23.80 3.19 11.52
C ASP A 210 -23.29 1.91 10.82
N PRO A 211 -22.93 0.85 11.57
CA PRO A 211 -22.45 -0.41 10.98
C PRO A 211 -23.42 -1.07 9.97
N LYS A 212 -24.72 -0.73 10.01
CA LYS A 212 -25.72 -1.23 9.06
C LYS A 212 -25.74 -0.47 7.74
N ASP A 213 -25.31 0.78 7.74
CA ASP A 213 -25.28 1.66 6.57
C ASP A 213 -23.83 1.80 6.08
N ARG A 214 -23.52 1.22 4.92
CA ARG A 214 -22.16 1.26 4.37
C ARG A 214 -21.78 2.66 3.87
N SER A 215 -22.76 3.51 3.55
CA SER A 215 -22.49 4.91 3.19
C SER A 215 -22.04 5.77 4.37
N SER A 216 -22.22 5.26 5.60
CA SER A 216 -21.82 5.92 6.84
C SER A 216 -20.31 5.83 7.14
N LEU A 217 -19.51 5.32 6.19
CA LEU A 217 -18.06 5.33 6.27
C LEU A 217 -17.55 6.76 6.51
N GLU A 218 -16.67 6.94 7.47
CA GLU A 218 -16.13 8.23 7.87
C GLU A 218 -15.39 8.89 6.69
N ALA A 219 -15.75 10.10 6.32
CA ALA A 219 -14.97 10.88 5.35
C ALA A 219 -13.67 11.38 6.01
N PRO A 220 -12.52 11.40 5.30
CA PRO A 220 -12.34 11.13 3.87
C PRO A 220 -11.95 9.68 3.56
N LEU A 221 -12.20 8.70 4.44
CA LEU A 221 -11.77 7.31 4.24
C LEU A 221 -12.51 6.66 3.06
N ALA A 222 -11.81 5.74 2.37
CA ALA A 222 -12.34 5.00 1.22
C ALA A 222 -12.07 3.49 1.31
N ALA A 223 -11.71 2.99 2.48
CA ALA A 223 -11.49 1.57 2.74
C ALA A 223 -12.32 1.11 3.93
N SER A 224 -12.93 -0.07 3.81
CA SER A 224 -13.82 -0.65 4.81
C SER A 224 -13.14 -1.06 6.11
N HIS A 225 -11.84 -1.30 6.10
CA HIS A 225 -11.05 -1.65 7.28
C HIS A 225 -9.73 -0.87 7.27
N PHE A 226 -9.15 -0.66 8.45
CA PHE A 226 -7.84 -0.04 8.56
C PHE A 226 -6.78 -0.89 7.87
N GLN A 227 -5.98 -0.24 7.00
CA GLN A 227 -4.89 -0.87 6.23
C GLN A 227 -5.32 -1.89 5.16
N LEU A 228 -6.59 -1.87 4.74
CA LEU A 228 -7.02 -2.44 3.45
C LEU A 228 -7.00 -1.37 2.36
N VAL A 229 -6.90 -1.80 1.11
CA VAL A 229 -7.02 -0.91 -0.06
C VAL A 229 -8.49 -0.53 -0.27
N TYR A 230 -9.41 -1.49 -0.33
CA TYR A 230 -10.85 -1.24 -0.52
C TYR A 230 -11.72 -2.01 0.49
N VAL A 231 -11.95 -3.29 0.22
CA VAL A 231 -12.93 -4.13 0.91
C VAL A 231 -12.28 -5.38 1.49
N ASN A 232 -12.91 -5.96 2.52
CA ASN A 232 -12.47 -7.24 3.04
C ASN A 232 -12.83 -8.37 2.06
N PRO A 233 -11.85 -9.17 1.57
CA PRO A 233 -12.10 -10.22 0.59
C PRO A 233 -12.96 -11.38 1.12
N GLN A 234 -13.12 -11.51 2.44
CA GLN A 234 -13.99 -12.51 3.07
C GLN A 234 -15.43 -12.00 3.31
N GLY A 235 -15.71 -10.77 2.89
CA GLY A 235 -16.97 -10.07 3.11
C GLY A 235 -16.97 -9.18 4.35
N VAL A 236 -18.08 -8.47 4.58
CA VAL A 236 -18.19 -7.48 5.66
C VAL A 236 -17.93 -8.14 7.00
N GLU A 237 -16.88 -7.69 7.69
CA GLU A 237 -16.43 -8.22 9.00
C GLU A 237 -16.16 -9.74 8.96
N GLY A 238 -15.72 -10.26 7.81
CA GLY A 238 -15.43 -11.68 7.60
C GLY A 238 -16.64 -12.57 7.37
N VAL A 239 -17.84 -11.99 7.21
CA VAL A 239 -19.06 -12.74 6.89
C VAL A 239 -19.25 -12.79 5.37
N PRO A 240 -19.29 -14.00 4.77
CA PRO A 240 -19.37 -14.16 3.32
C PRO A 240 -20.80 -13.94 2.80
N ASP A 241 -21.27 -12.70 2.85
CA ASP A 241 -22.52 -12.22 2.25
C ASP A 241 -22.19 -11.36 1.03
N PRO A 242 -22.33 -11.89 -0.21
CA PRO A 242 -21.98 -11.16 -1.43
C PRO A 242 -22.82 -9.90 -1.65
N LEU A 243 -24.11 -9.91 -1.27
CA LEU A 243 -24.98 -8.76 -1.47
C LEU A 243 -24.59 -7.61 -0.54
N ARG A 244 -24.29 -7.95 0.72
CA ARG A 244 -23.78 -6.97 1.69
C ARG A 244 -22.38 -6.47 1.30
N THR A 245 -21.52 -7.35 0.82
CA THR A 245 -20.16 -7.00 0.36
C THR A 245 -20.20 -6.08 -0.86
N ALA A 246 -21.16 -6.27 -1.77
CA ALA A 246 -21.33 -5.39 -2.92
C ALA A 246 -21.65 -3.93 -2.53
N MET A 247 -22.26 -3.71 -1.36
CA MET A 247 -22.47 -2.35 -0.83
C MET A 247 -21.15 -1.70 -0.43
N ASP A 248 -20.25 -2.45 0.24
CA ASP A 248 -18.90 -1.99 0.56
C ASP A 248 -18.07 -1.74 -0.69
N VAL A 249 -18.19 -2.61 -1.70
CA VAL A 249 -17.51 -2.43 -2.99
C VAL A 249 -17.96 -1.13 -3.65
N ARG A 250 -19.27 -0.91 -3.77
CA ARG A 250 -19.81 0.33 -4.38
C ARG A 250 -19.38 1.57 -3.60
N GLU A 251 -19.48 1.55 -2.27
CA GLU A 251 -19.10 2.69 -1.45
C GLU A 251 -17.62 3.01 -1.63
N THR A 252 -16.74 2.04 -1.37
CA THR A 252 -15.28 2.26 -1.37
C THR A 252 -14.76 2.68 -2.74
N PHE A 253 -15.19 2.02 -3.83
CA PHE A 253 -14.81 2.42 -5.19
C PHE A 253 -15.38 3.79 -5.57
N GLY A 254 -16.61 4.11 -5.17
CA GLY A 254 -17.22 5.42 -5.39
C GLY A 254 -16.39 6.54 -4.76
N ARG A 255 -15.89 6.34 -3.53
CA ARG A 255 -14.98 7.30 -2.86
C ARG A 255 -13.60 7.41 -3.49
N MET A 256 -13.26 6.51 -4.41
CA MET A 256 -12.05 6.55 -5.22
C MET A 256 -12.32 7.00 -6.67
N GLY A 257 -13.50 7.59 -6.92
CA GLY A 257 -13.86 8.16 -8.21
C GLY A 257 -14.25 7.15 -9.28
N MET A 258 -14.64 5.93 -8.89
CA MET A 258 -15.06 4.87 -9.82
C MET A 258 -16.57 4.62 -9.74
N ASN A 259 -17.23 4.61 -10.88
CA ASN A 259 -18.65 4.22 -10.98
C ASN A 259 -18.83 2.69 -11.05
N ASP A 260 -20.08 2.21 -11.09
CA ASP A 260 -20.41 0.78 -11.11
C ASP A 260 -19.79 0.02 -12.30
N VAL A 261 -19.75 0.63 -13.50
CA VAL A 261 -19.18 0.02 -14.70
C VAL A 261 -17.66 -0.10 -14.57
N GLU A 262 -17.00 0.97 -14.13
CA GLU A 262 -15.56 1.00 -13.90
C GLU A 262 -15.15 0.00 -12.81
N THR A 263 -15.91 -0.05 -11.72
CA THR A 263 -15.70 -0.97 -10.60
C THR A 263 -15.79 -2.43 -11.05
N ALA A 264 -16.83 -2.77 -11.82
CA ALA A 264 -16.98 -4.11 -12.37
C ALA A 264 -15.83 -4.46 -13.33
N ALA A 265 -15.48 -3.54 -14.24
CA ALA A 265 -14.41 -3.74 -15.21
C ALA A 265 -13.04 -3.93 -14.54
N LEU A 266 -12.71 -3.11 -13.54
CA LEU A 266 -11.47 -3.22 -12.77
C LEU A 266 -11.39 -4.53 -12.00
N THR A 267 -12.47 -4.91 -11.32
CA THR A 267 -12.50 -6.13 -10.50
C THR A 267 -12.37 -7.38 -11.36
N ILE A 268 -13.16 -7.49 -12.44
CA ILE A 268 -13.14 -8.65 -13.33
C ILE A 268 -11.82 -8.71 -14.12
N GLY A 269 -11.39 -7.58 -14.68
CA GLY A 269 -10.14 -7.48 -15.44
C GLY A 269 -8.91 -7.80 -14.60
N GLY A 270 -8.84 -7.25 -13.38
CA GLY A 270 -7.74 -7.51 -12.44
C GLY A 270 -7.69 -8.97 -12.00
N HIS A 271 -8.84 -9.57 -11.66
CA HIS A 271 -8.90 -10.97 -11.24
C HIS A 271 -8.87 -12.00 -12.39
N SER A 272 -8.75 -11.55 -13.64
CA SER A 272 -8.54 -12.46 -14.79
C SER A 272 -7.09 -12.98 -14.89
N ILE A 273 -6.16 -12.42 -14.12
CA ILE A 273 -4.73 -12.78 -14.12
C ILE A 273 -4.21 -12.99 -12.70
N GLY A 274 -3.30 -13.95 -12.54
CA GLY A 274 -2.72 -14.29 -11.25
C GLY A 274 -3.63 -15.15 -10.37
N ARG A 275 -3.39 -15.10 -9.06
CA ARG A 275 -4.08 -15.88 -8.03
C ARG A 275 -3.79 -15.30 -6.64
N ALA A 276 -4.60 -15.69 -5.66
CA ALA A 276 -4.34 -15.46 -4.24
C ALA A 276 -3.47 -16.57 -3.64
N HIS A 277 -2.84 -16.27 -2.49
CA HIS A 277 -1.97 -17.19 -1.76
C HIS A 277 -2.45 -17.30 -0.32
N GLY A 278 -2.75 -18.53 0.11
CA GLY A 278 -3.20 -18.84 1.47
C GLY A 278 -2.81 -20.25 1.90
N ASN A 279 -1.68 -20.76 1.38
CA ASN A 279 -1.18 -22.07 1.77
C ASN A 279 -0.40 -21.96 3.09
N GLY A 280 -0.70 -22.84 4.04
CA GLY A 280 -0.03 -22.91 5.34
C GLY A 280 -0.79 -22.22 6.47
N ASP A 281 -0.18 -22.25 7.66
CA ASP A 281 -0.72 -21.64 8.87
C ASP A 281 -0.30 -20.15 8.96
N PRO A 282 -1.24 -19.19 9.07
CA PRO A 282 -0.92 -17.77 9.23
C PRO A 282 -0.03 -17.44 10.43
N THR A 283 0.00 -18.31 11.45
CA THR A 283 0.87 -18.12 12.64
C THR A 283 2.36 -18.30 12.33
N ASN A 284 2.70 -18.88 11.18
CA ASN A 284 4.08 -19.01 10.70
C ASN A 284 4.58 -17.77 9.96
N LEU A 285 3.72 -16.77 9.72
CA LEU A 285 4.12 -15.55 9.03
C LEU A 285 5.04 -14.72 9.94
N GLY A 286 6.16 -14.25 9.36
CA GLY A 286 7.05 -13.31 9.98
C GLY A 286 6.42 -11.92 10.14
N ARG A 287 7.18 -10.99 10.70
CA ARG A 287 6.74 -9.60 10.83
C ARG A 287 6.72 -8.89 9.49
N GLU A 288 5.88 -7.87 9.39
CA GLU A 288 5.84 -6.93 8.28
C GLU A 288 7.16 -6.14 8.16
N PRO A 289 7.51 -5.60 6.96
CA PRO A 289 8.81 -4.99 6.71
C PRO A 289 9.25 -3.91 7.72
N ALA A 290 8.34 -3.07 8.20
CA ALA A 290 8.65 -2.03 9.19
C ALA A 290 8.99 -2.58 10.60
N ALA A 291 8.61 -3.82 10.91
CA ALA A 291 8.90 -4.49 12.18
C ALA A 291 9.82 -5.72 12.05
N ALA A 292 10.26 -6.01 10.82
CA ALA A 292 11.19 -7.08 10.51
C ALA A 292 12.60 -6.81 11.03
N GLU A 293 13.37 -7.87 11.20
CA GLU A 293 14.76 -7.78 11.63
C GLU A 293 15.66 -7.25 10.51
N ILE A 294 16.77 -6.60 10.87
CA ILE A 294 17.65 -5.93 9.89
C ILE A 294 18.18 -6.86 8.79
N HIS A 295 18.35 -8.15 9.08
CA HIS A 295 18.87 -9.12 8.13
C HIS A 295 17.89 -9.46 7.00
N GLU A 296 16.61 -9.14 7.15
CA GLU A 296 15.61 -9.24 6.07
C GLU A 296 15.77 -8.13 5.02
N GLN A 297 16.52 -7.07 5.34
CA GLN A 297 16.83 -6.00 4.37
C GLN A 297 15.59 -5.35 3.73
N GLY A 298 14.48 -5.28 4.49
CA GLY A 298 13.25 -4.57 4.15
C GLY A 298 12.37 -5.22 3.07
N PHE A 299 12.44 -6.54 2.90
CA PHE A 299 11.59 -7.33 2.00
C PHE A 299 11.64 -8.83 2.32
#